data_AF-W7E4E4-F1
#
_entry.id   AF-W7E4E4-F1
#
_cell.length_a   1.000
_cell.length_b   1.000
_cell.length_c   1.000
_cell.angle_alpha   90.00
_cell.angle_beta   90.00
_cell.angle_gamma   90.00
#
_symmetry.space_group_name_H-M   'P 1'
#
loop_
_entity.id
_entity.type
_entity.pdbx_description
1 polymer ?
#
loop_
_entity_poly.entity_id
_entity_poly.type
_entity_poly.pdbx_seq_one_letter_code
_entity_poly.pdbx_strand_id
1 'polypeptide(L)'
;MREDKKLESLLKGIFKVLEITPSDPSREHTRIWDLVARNLSYLGHAKQAVGLLEHVVKVRETTLAEAHPDRLTSQHALAGAYRANGQTKE
;
A
#
# COMPACT_ATOMS: atom_id res chain seq x y z
N MET A 1 7.61 18.95 3.69
CA MET A 1 8.65 19.11 2.64
C MET A 1 9.97 18.39 2.92
N ARG A 2 10.51 18.35 4.16
CA ARG A 2 11.80 17.68 4.44
C ARG A 2 11.65 16.20 4.84
N GLU A 3 10.49 15.79 5.33
CA GLU A 3 10.20 14.42 5.78
C GLU A 3 9.72 13.52 4.63
N ASP A 4 8.98 14.08 3.66
CA ASP A 4 8.51 13.38 2.46
C ASP A 4 9.65 12.73 1.66
N LYS A 5 10.75 13.47 1.47
CA LYS A 5 11.93 12.98 0.74
C LYS A 5 12.68 11.86 1.47
N LYS A 6 12.70 11.90 2.81
CA LYS A 6 13.34 10.85 3.63
C LYS A 6 12.55 9.56 3.54
N LEU A 7 11.22 9.65 3.60
CA LEU A 7 10.35 8.48 3.50
C LEU A 7 10.39 7.86 2.12
N GLU A 8 10.37 8.67 1.07
CA GLU A 8 10.53 8.18 -0.31
C GLU A 8 11.87 7.47 -0.51
N SER A 9 12.95 8.01 0.06
CA SER A 9 14.28 7.38 0.04
C SER A 9 14.31 6.08 0.84
N LEU A 10 13.66 6.05 2.02
CA LEU A 10 13.57 4.86 2.87
C LEU A 10 12.80 3.74 2.17
N LEU A 11 11.66 4.06 1.56
CA LEU A 11 10.85 3.12 0.78
C LEU A 11 11.64 2.57 -0.41
N LYS A 12 12.29 3.44 -1.19
CA LYS A 12 13.20 3.03 -2.27
C LYS A 12 14.31 2.12 -1.76
N GLY A 13 14.86 2.41 -0.58
CA GLY A 13 15.86 1.58 0.09
C GLY A 13 15.34 0.20 0.48
N ILE A 14 14.15 0.13 1.09
CA ILE A 14 13.50 -1.13 1.48
C ILE A 14 13.19 -1.98 0.24
N PHE A 15 12.65 -1.38 -0.82
CA PHE A 15 12.37 -2.09 -2.08
C PHE A 15 13.64 -2.60 -2.74
N LYS A 16 14.73 -1.83 -2.68
CA LYS A 16 16.04 -2.25 -3.18
C LYS A 16 16.65 -3.38 -2.34
N VAL A 17 16.57 -3.31 -1.01
CA VAL A 17 17.13 -4.32 -0.09
C VAL A 17 16.37 -5.64 -0.15
N LEU A 18 15.05 -5.58 -0.34
CA LEU A 18 14.20 -6.76 -0.45
C LEU A 18 14.14 -7.30 -1.90
N GLU A 19 14.88 -6.68 -2.84
CA GLU A 19 14.82 -6.96 -4.29
C GLU A 19 13.38 -6.98 -4.85
N ILE A 20 12.49 -6.18 -4.27
CA ILE A 20 11.09 -6.14 -4.67
C ILE A 20 10.91 -5.04 -5.71
N THR A 21 10.62 -5.44 -6.94
CA THR A 21 10.12 -4.52 -7.95
C THR A 21 8.70 -4.08 -7.59
N PRO A 22 8.39 -2.77 -7.54
CA PRO A 22 7.02 -2.28 -7.34
C PRO A 22 6.03 -2.75 -8.40
N SER A 23 6.55 -3.30 -9.51
CA SER A 23 5.81 -3.87 -10.63
C SER A 23 5.50 -5.36 -10.47
N ASP A 24 6.09 -6.05 -9.49
CA ASP A 24 5.85 -7.48 -9.24
C ASP A 24 5.91 -7.80 -7.72
N PRO A 25 4.85 -7.48 -6.96
CA PRO A 25 4.67 -7.95 -5.60
C PRO A 25 4.38 -9.43 -5.67
N SER A 26 5.45 -10.22 -5.68
CA SER A 26 5.37 -11.65 -5.44
C SER A 26 4.51 -11.90 -4.20
N ARG A 27 3.66 -12.92 -4.31
CA ARG A 27 2.61 -13.33 -3.36
C ARG A 27 3.04 -13.30 -1.89
N GLU A 28 4.33 -13.54 -1.65
CA GLU A 28 4.96 -13.65 -0.34
C GLU A 28 5.09 -12.32 0.42
N HIS A 29 5.15 -11.18 -0.27
CA HIS A 29 5.45 -9.90 0.38
C HIS A 29 4.23 -9.01 0.60
N THR A 30 3.06 -9.39 0.09
CA THR A 30 1.84 -8.54 0.12
C THR A 30 1.47 -8.05 1.52
N ARG A 31 1.79 -8.82 2.56
CA ARG A 31 1.55 -8.45 3.97
C ARG A 31 2.45 -7.31 4.46
N ILE A 32 3.70 -7.26 4.01
CA ILE A 32 4.65 -6.18 4.34
C ILE A 32 4.22 -4.88 3.63
N TRP A 33 3.83 -4.99 2.35
CA TRP A 33 3.31 -3.86 1.59
C TRP A 33 2.06 -3.26 2.24
N ASP A 34 1.12 -4.10 2.68
CA ASP A 34 -0.09 -3.67 3.38
C ASP A 34 0.21 -2.92 4.71
N LEU A 35 1.27 -3.31 5.42
CA LEU A 35 1.73 -2.63 6.64
C LEU A 35 2.38 -1.26 6.32
N VAL A 36 3.22 -1.22 5.29
CA VAL A 36 3.91 0.00 4.83
C VAL A 36 2.89 1.04 4.36
N ALA A 37 1.89 0.63 3.59
CA ALA A 37 0.84 1.51 3.11
C ALA A 37 0.03 2.15 4.24
N ARG A 38 -0.35 1.36 5.24
CA ARG A 38 -1.05 1.86 6.42
C ARG A 38 -0.21 2.87 7.19
N ASN A 39 1.09 2.63 7.33
CA ASN A 39 2.01 3.60 7.94
C ASN A 39 2.08 4.91 7.14
N LEU A 40 2.14 4.83 5.80
CA LEU A 40 2.12 6.01 4.93
C LEU A 40 0.86 6.85 5.13
N SER A 41 -0.31 6.22 5.30
CA SER A 41 -1.55 6.93 5.62
C SER A 41 -1.49 7.65 6.96
N TYR A 42 -0.96 7.03 8.01
CA TYR A 42 -0.81 7.66 9.33
C TYR A 42 0.18 8.84 9.33
N LEU A 43 1.20 8.79 8.48
CA LEU A 43 2.20 9.84 8.33
C LEU A 43 1.75 11.00 7.41
N GLY A 44 0.50 10.97 6.92
CA GLY A 44 -0.05 12.03 6.06
C GLY A 44 0.32 11.91 4.58
N HIS A 45 0.99 10.83 4.16
CA HIS A 45 1.35 10.56 2.76
C HIS A 45 0.26 9.76 2.03
N ALA A 46 -0.99 10.24 2.13
CA ALA A 46 -2.16 9.51 1.66
C ALA A 46 -2.09 9.12 0.17
N LYS A 47 -1.54 9.99 -0.70
CA LYS A 47 -1.35 9.72 -2.13
C LYS A 47 -0.42 8.52 -2.41
N GLN A 48 0.66 8.38 -1.65
CA GLN A 48 1.59 7.25 -1.78
C GLN A 48 0.97 5.97 -1.22
N ALA A 49 0.24 6.07 -0.12
CA ALA A 49 -0.50 4.95 0.46
C ALA A 49 -1.55 4.39 -0.52
N VAL A 50 -2.30 5.27 -1.19
CA VAL A 50 -3.30 4.89 -2.20
C VAL A 50 -2.67 4.06 -3.32
N GLY A 51 -1.63 4.57 -4.00
CA GLY A 51 -1.03 3.83 -5.13
C GLY A 51 -0.46 2.48 -4.74
N LEU A 52 0.05 2.37 -3.51
CA LEU A 52 0.59 1.12 -2.98
C LEU A 52 -0.53 0.12 -2.61
N LEU A 53 -1.62 0.59 -2.00
CA LEU A 53 -2.78 -0.22 -1.66
C LEU A 53 -3.58 -0.68 -2.87
N GLU A 54 -3.72 0.15 -3.91
CA GLU A 54 -4.34 -0.25 -5.19
C GLU A 54 -3.64 -1.47 -5.78
N HIS A 55 -2.30 -1.45 -5.72
CA HIS A 55 -1.48 -2.54 -6.22
C HIS A 55 -1.63 -3.82 -5.39
N VAL A 56 -1.56 -3.70 -4.05
CA VAL A 56 -1.76 -4.83 -3.13
C VAL A 56 -3.16 -5.45 -3.29
N VAL A 57 -4.20 -4.62 -3.39
CA VAL A 57 -5.57 -5.08 -3.61
C VAL A 57 -5.62 -5.87 -4.92
N LYS A 58 -5.17 -5.31 -6.04
CA LYS A 58 -5.21 -5.98 -7.35
C LYS A 58 -4.55 -7.37 -7.33
N VAL A 59 -3.45 -7.52 -6.61
CA VAL A 59 -2.76 -8.82 -6.46
C VAL A 59 -3.56 -9.78 -5.58
N ARG A 60 -4.14 -9.29 -4.49
CA ARG A 60 -5.03 -10.11 -3.63
C ARG A 60 -6.33 -10.49 -4.32
N GLU A 61 -6.84 -9.67 -5.24
CA GLU A 61 -8.03 -9.99 -6.05
C GLU A 61 -7.79 -11.13 -7.03
N THR A 62 -6.60 -11.23 -7.62
CA THR A 62 -6.25 -12.32 -8.55
C THR A 62 -5.81 -13.59 -7.83
N THR A 63 -5.37 -13.50 -6.58
CA THR A 63 -4.74 -14.62 -5.87
C THR A 63 -5.56 -15.20 -4.72
N LEU A 64 -6.54 -14.45 -4.18
CA LEU A 64 -7.37 -14.84 -3.04
C LEU A 64 -8.86 -14.73 -3.37
N ALA A 65 -9.65 -15.63 -2.79
CA ALA A 65 -11.10 -15.58 -2.90
C ALA A 65 -11.65 -14.26 -2.34
N GLU A 66 -12.81 -13.83 -2.81
CA GLU A 66 -13.44 -12.57 -2.44
C GLU A 66 -13.66 -12.41 -0.93
N ALA A 67 -14.06 -13.48 -0.25
CA ALA A 67 -14.28 -13.51 1.20
C ALA A 67 -13.00 -13.68 2.02
N HIS A 68 -11.81 -13.73 1.40
CA HIS A 68 -10.57 -13.96 2.13
C HIS A 68 -10.24 -12.75 3.05
N PRO A 69 -9.98 -12.97 4.35
CA PRO A 69 -9.75 -11.88 5.32
C PRO A 69 -8.65 -10.90 4.90
N ASP A 70 -7.54 -11.41 4.33
CA ASP A 70 -6.45 -10.54 3.87
C ASP A 70 -6.85 -9.64 2.70
N ARG A 71 -7.72 -10.11 1.79
CA ARG A 71 -8.24 -9.29 0.70
C ARG A 71 -9.10 -8.16 1.24
N LEU A 72 -10.05 -8.51 2.11
CA LEU A 72 -10.95 -7.53 2.76
C LEU A 72 -10.17 -6.49 3.57
N THR A 73 -9.11 -6.91 4.28
CA THR A 73 -8.26 -6.02 5.06
C THR A 73 -7.55 -4.98 4.18
N SER A 74 -7.01 -5.39 3.02
CA SER A 74 -6.38 -4.44 2.09
C SER A 74 -7.38 -3.50 1.43
N GLN A 75 -8.56 -4.00 1.06
CA GLN A 75 -9.62 -3.15 0.51
C GLN A 75 -10.09 -2.11 1.53
N HIS A 76 -10.22 -2.50 2.80
CA HIS A 76 -10.55 -1.56 3.88
C HIS A 76 -9.45 -0.50 4.08
N ALA A 77 -8.19 -0.92 4.07
CA ALA A 77 -7.05 0.01 4.16
C ALA A 77 -7.03 0.98 2.98
N LEU A 78 -7.30 0.51 1.75
CA LEU A 78 -7.40 1.35 0.55
C LEU A 78 -8.50 2.41 0.68
N ALA A 79 -9.69 2.01 1.15
CA ALA A 79 -10.78 2.95 1.41
C ALA A 79 -10.39 4.02 2.44
N GLY A 80 -9.70 3.64 3.51
CA GLY A 80 -9.13 4.57 4.49
C GLY A 80 -8.12 5.54 3.86
N ALA A 81 -7.26 5.05 2.98
CA ALA A 81 -6.29 5.87 2.27
C ALA A 81 -6.94 6.87 1.30
N TYR A 82 -7.99 6.48 0.56
CA TYR A 82 -8.75 7.41 -0.27
C TYR A 82 -9.43 8.51 0.55
N ARG A 83 -10.02 8.15 1.70
CA ARG A 83 -10.61 9.13 2.63
C ARG A 83 -9.56 10.11 3.15
N ALA A 84 -8.40 9.62 3.55
CA ALA A 84 -7.29 10.47 3.99
C ALA A 84 -6.74 11.34 2.84
N ASN A 85 -6.81 10.87 1.60
CA ASN A 85 -6.37 11.63 0.41
C ASN A 85 -7.44 12.59 -0.13
N GLY A 86 -8.60 12.70 0.52
CA GLY A 86 -9.72 13.53 0.04
C GLY A 86 -10.36 13.05 -1.27
N GLN A 87 -10.11 11.79 -1.66
CA GLN A 87 -10.67 11.16 -2.86
C GLN A 87 -11.96 10.38 -2.56
N THR A 88 -12.74 10.83 -1.59
CA THR A 88 -14.09 10.31 -1.37
C THR A 88 -15.03 10.98 -2.35
N LYS A 89 -15.67 10.18 -3.21
CA LYS A 89 -16.92 10.63 -3.83
C LYS A 89 -17.98 10.65 -2.72
N GLU A 90 -18.66 11.78 -2.62
CA GLU A 90 -19.90 11.92 -1.85
C GLU A 90 -21.01 11.06 -2.48
#